data_AF-A0A5C4QQA9-F1
#
_entry.id   AF-A0A5C4QQA9-F1
#
_cell.length_a   1.000
_cell.length_b   1.000
_cell.length_c   1.000
_cell.angle_alpha   90.00
_cell.angle_beta   90.00
_cell.angle_gamma   90.00
#
_symmetry.space_group_name_H-M   'P 1'
#
loop_
_entity.id
_entity.type
_entity.pdbx_description
1 polymer ?
#
loop_
_entity_poly.entity_id
_entity_poly.type
_entity_poly.pdbx_seq_one_letter_code
_entity_poly.pdbx_strand_id
1 'polypeptide(L)' 'MENTAQIPVGAIKTFGVYGIPYQVGEQAQVLPDGDILVNITLIESGEQEIYKLSKLLEDPEAK' A
#
# COMPACT_ATOMS: atom_id res chain seq x y z
N MET A 1 -17.93 -15.61 -2.68
CA MET A 1 -16.49 -15.65 -2.99
C MET A 1 -15.96 -14.31 -2.52
N GLU A 2 -15.37 -14.27 -1.32
CA GLU A 2 -14.87 -13.02 -0.77
C GLU A 2 -13.62 -12.64 -1.57
N ASN A 3 -13.77 -11.64 -2.42
CA ASN A 3 -12.69 -11.11 -3.25
C ASN A 3 -11.79 -10.24 -2.35
N THR A 4 -11.19 -10.84 -1.33
CA THR A 4 -10.15 -10.18 -0.54
C THR A 4 -8.93 -10.10 -1.44
N ALA A 5 -8.81 -9.01 -2.20
CA ALA A 5 -7.54 -8.62 -2.78
C ALA A 5 -6.53 -8.64 -1.62
N GLN A 6 -5.65 -9.65 -1.62
CA GLN A 6 -4.75 -9.87 -0.50
C GLN A 6 -3.83 -8.66 -0.41
N ILE A 7 -4.04 -7.84 0.62
CA ILE A 7 -3.14 -6.74 0.93
C ILE A 7 -1.78 -7.38 1.23
N PRO A 8 -0.70 -7.01 0.53
CA PRO A 8 0.61 -7.60 0.73
C PRO A 8 1.27 -6.99 1.96
N VAL A 9 0.68 -7.21 3.15
CA VAL A 9 1.17 -6.68 4.42
C VAL A 9 2.61 -7.11 4.64
N GLY A 10 3.48 -6.15 4.98
CA GLY A 10 4.92 -6.35 5.17
C GLY A 10 5.75 -6.24 3.90
N ALA A 11 5.15 -6.18 2.70
CA ALA A 11 5.89 -5.94 1.47
C ALA A 11 6.47 -4.52 1.46
N ILE A 12 7.63 -4.35 0.81
CA ILE A 12 8.22 -3.04 0.58
C ILE A 12 8.06 -2.70 -0.90
N LYS A 13 7.36 -1.61 -1.17
CA LYS A 13 7.09 -1.09 -2.51
C LYS A 13 7.65 0.32 -2.63
N THR A 14 7.77 0.81 -3.85
CA THR A 14 8.16 2.21 -4.12
C THR A 14 7.06 2.91 -4.88
N PHE A 15 6.85 4.20 -4.60
CA PHE A 15 5.90 5.00 -5.39
C PHE A 15 6.40 5.18 -6.83
N GLY A 16 5.93 4.34 -7.74
CA GLY A 16 6.52 4.22 -9.07
C GLY A 16 8.02 3.86 -9.05
N VAL A 17 8.69 4.13 -10.17
CA VAL A 17 10.08 3.68 -10.44
C VAL A 17 11.14 4.49 -9.65
N TYR A 18 10.83 5.72 -9.27
CA TYR A 18 11.78 6.66 -8.64
C TYR A 18 11.28 7.25 -7.32
N GLY A 19 10.18 6.74 -6.79
CA GLY A 19 9.60 7.26 -5.56
C GLY A 19 10.19 6.65 -4.30
N ILE A 20 9.70 7.17 -3.18
CA ILE A 20 10.12 6.79 -1.83
C ILE A 20 9.68 5.34 -1.55
N PRO A 21 10.55 4.50 -0.98
CA PRO A 21 10.17 3.17 -0.53
C PRO A 21 9.27 3.25 0.70
N TYR A 22 8.22 2.44 0.71
CA TYR A 22 7.28 2.34 1.79
C TYR A 22 6.97 0.87 2.10
N GLN A 23 6.75 0.57 3.38
CA GLN A 23 6.26 -0.72 3.83
C GLN A 23 4.74 -0.71 3.84
N VAL A 24 4.15 -1.77 3.31
CA VAL A 24 2.71 -2.01 3.33
C VAL A 24 2.31 -2.51 4.72
N GLY A 25 1.36 -1.83 5.35
CA GLY A 25 0.74 -2.20 6.61
C GLY A 25 -0.63 -2.84 6.43
N GLU A 26 -1.41 -2.86 7.51
CA GLU A 26 -2.74 -3.45 7.51
C GLU A 26 -3.79 -2.54 6.85
N GLN A 27 -4.95 -3.13 6.53
CA GLN A 27 -6.10 -2.40 6.02
C GLN A 27 -6.51 -1.27 6.98
N ALA A 28 -6.62 -0.05 6.46
CA ALA A 28 -7.14 1.09 7.21
C ALA A 28 -8.67 1.16 7.08
N GLN A 29 -9.19 1.20 5.86
CA GLN A 29 -10.61 1.44 5.60
C GLN A 29 -11.02 0.90 4.23
N VAL A 30 -12.24 0.39 4.08
CA VAL A 30 -12.85 0.13 2.77
C VAL A 30 -13.64 1.35 2.34
N LEU A 31 -13.39 1.84 1.12
CA LEU A 31 -14.11 2.95 0.55
C LEU A 31 -15.47 2.52 -0.01
N PRO A 32 -16.46 3.43 -0.11
CA PRO A 32 -17.79 3.11 -0.64
C PRO A 32 -17.79 2.62 -2.08
N ASP A 33 -16.76 2.96 -2.87
CA ASP A 33 -16.56 2.50 -4.24
C ASP A 33 -15.97 1.09 -4.36
N GLY A 34 -15.60 0.46 -3.24
CA GLY A 34 -15.01 -0.87 -3.20
C GLY A 34 -13.48 -0.89 -3.23
N ASP A 35 -12.82 0.27 -3.38
CA ASP A 35 -11.38 0.40 -3.20
C ASP A 35 -11.01 0.33 -1.70
N ILE A 36 -9.78 -0.06 -1.41
CA ILE A 36 -9.31 -0.29 -0.05
C ILE A 36 -8.19 0.69 0.26
N LEU A 37 -8.29 1.37 1.39
CA LEU A 37 -7.21 2.14 1.97
C LEU A 37 -6.38 1.26 2.89
N VAL A 38 -5.07 1.32 2.72
CA VAL A 38 -4.08 0.53 3.44
C VAL A 38 -3.14 1.49 4.16
N ASN A 39 -2.79 1.17 5.40
CA ASN A 39 -1.74 1.91 6.09
C ASN A 39 -0.40 1.59 5.44
N ILE A 40 0.41 2.61 5.19
CA ILE A 40 1.77 2.45 4.71
C ILE A 40 2.72 3.19 5.65
N THR A 41 3.97 2.76 5.70
CA THR A 41 5.02 3.45 6.46
C THR A 41 6.16 3.77 5.52
N LEU A 42 6.46 5.06 5.34
CA LEU A 42 7.60 5.49 4.54
C LEU A 42 8.88 5.01 5.23
N ILE A 43 9.69 4.21 4.53
CA ILE A 43 10.90 3.62 5.12
C ILE A 43 11.93 4.70 5.47
N GLU A 44 12.03 5.75 4.65
CA GLU A 44 13.04 6.79 4.82
C GLU A 44 12.76 7.72 6.01
N SER A 45 11.50 8.12 6.20
CA SER A 45 11.13 9.06 7.27
C SER A 45 10.50 8.39 8.49
N GLY A 46 9.99 7.16 8.36
CA GLY A 46 9.18 6.48 9.37
C GLY A 46 7.76 7.03 9.49
N GLU A 47 7.35 7.94 8.59
CA GLU A 47 6.00 8.51 8.59
C GLU A 47 4.96 7.47 8.18
N GLN A 48 3.82 7.50 8.86
CA GLN A 48 2.68 6.63 8.56
C GLN A 48 1.67 7.40 7.73
N GLU A 49 1.31 6.84 6.59
CA GLU A 49 0.32 7.42 5.67
C GLU A 49 -0.72 6.37 5.28
N ILE A 50 -1.78 6.82 4.62
CA ILE A 50 -2.84 5.95 4.11
C ILE A 50 -2.83 6.00 2.58
N TYR A 51 -2.77 4.83 1.95
CA TYR A 51 -2.64 4.72 0.50
C TYR A 51 -3.68 3.77 -0.11
N LYS A 52 -4.04 4.01 -1.37
CA LYS A 52 -5.03 3.19 -2.09
C LYS A 52 -4.41 1.87 -2.53
N LEU A 53 -5.03 0.76 -2.15
CA LEU A 53 -4.64 -0.59 -2.55
C LEU A 53 -4.57 -0.72 -4.07
N SER A 54 -5.55 -0.16 -4.79
CA SER A 54 -5.55 -0.21 -6.27
C SER A 54 -4.27 0.37 -6.88
N LYS A 55 -3.76 1.49 -6.35
CA LYS A 55 -2.50 2.09 -6.81
C LYS A 55 -1.28 1.31 -6.34
N LEU A 56 -1.29 0.87 -5.09
CA LEU A 56 -0.22 0.07 -4.50
C LEU A 56 0.05 -1.22 -5.30
N LEU A 57 -1.00 -1.84 -5.84
CA LEU A 57 -0.87 -3.04 -6.67
C LEU A 57 -0.19 -2.76 -8.01
N GLU A 58 -0.26 -1.53 -8.53
CA GLU A 58 0.44 -1.09 -9.74
C GLU A 58 1.90 -0.68 -9.48
N ASP A 59 2.21 -0.29 -8.24
CA ASP A 59 3.57 0.13 -7.85
C ASP A 59 4.58 -1.03 -7.93
N PRO A 60 5.81 -0.78 -8.43
CA PRO A 60 6.85 -1.81 -8.45
C PRO A 60 7.30 -2.18 -7.03
N GLU A 61 7.87 -3.38 -6.90
CA GLU A 61 8.56 -3.76 -5.68
C GLU A 61 9.84 -2.95 -5.51
N ALA A 62 10.14 -2.55 -4.27
CA ALA A 62 11.41 -1.91 -3.94
C ALA A 62 12.55 -2.93 -4.14
N LYS A 63 13.63 -2.51 -4.80
CA LYS A 63 14.85 -3.33 -4.97
C LYS A 63 15.81 -3.19 -3.80
#